data_AF-A0A7K3GC86-F1
#
_entry.id   AF-A0A7K3GC86-F1
#
_cell.length_a   1.000
_cell.length_b   1.000
_cell.length_c   1.000
_cell.angle_alpha   90.00
_cell.angle_beta   90.00
_cell.angle_gamma   90.00
#
_symmetry.space_group_name_H-M   'P 1'
#
loop_
_entity.id
_entity.type
_entity.pdbx_description
1 polymer ?
#
loop_
_entity_poly.entity_id
_entity_poly.type
_entity_poly.pdbx_seq_one_letter_code
_entity_poly.pdbx_strand_id
1 'polypeptide(L)'
;MTDYDHAIQQQHALQHALENHFGQPAQWPLEVQAAYAQLHTMRRLMGDDYPHFIQLARQAIHQHRDKSPISTLHFRADHLKLLLQLNGHYGPSDTLHLGWTLNASLEALLDNTQYERLIDAAAEAADLEPAT
;
A
#
# COMPACT_ATOMS: atom_id res chain seq x y z
N MET A 1 1.29 -26.21 -7.36
CA MET A 1 2.36 -26.06 -6.35
C MET A 1 3.08 -24.71 -6.48
N THR A 2 2.67 -23.83 -7.41
CA THR A 2 3.32 -22.56 -7.76
C THR A 2 2.82 -21.36 -6.94
N ASP A 3 1.55 -21.34 -6.53
CA ASP A 3 0.94 -20.17 -5.85
C ASP A 3 1.50 -19.95 -4.43
N TYR A 4 1.91 -21.03 -3.75
CA TYR A 4 2.45 -20.95 -2.39
C TYR A 4 3.86 -20.36 -2.38
N ASP A 5 4.69 -20.76 -3.34
CA ASP A 5 6.06 -20.26 -3.48
C ASP A 5 6.05 -18.76 -3.86
N HIS A 6 5.11 -18.36 -4.72
CA HIS A 6 4.94 -16.96 -5.11
C HIS A 6 4.49 -16.09 -3.92
N ALA A 7 3.52 -16.57 -3.12
CA ALA A 7 3.06 -15.86 -1.93
C ALA A 7 4.17 -15.70 -0.87
N ILE A 8 5.02 -16.71 -0.69
CA ILE A 8 6.17 -16.65 0.21
C ILE A 8 7.21 -15.63 -0.28
N GLN A 9 7.51 -15.61 -1.58
CA GLN A 9 8.44 -14.64 -2.18
C GLN A 9 7.93 -13.20 -2.02
N GLN A 10 6.65 -12.97 -2.31
CA GLN A 10 5.99 -11.67 -2.13
C GLN A 10 6.00 -11.21 -0.66
N GLN A 11 5.85 -12.15 0.27
CA GLN A 11 5.94 -11.88 1.70
C GLN A 11 7.35 -11.47 2.14
N HIS A 12 8.37 -12.17 1.63
CA HIS A 12 9.76 -11.83 1.88
C HIS A 12 10.14 -10.48 1.27
N ALA A 13 9.67 -10.17 0.06
CA ALA A 13 9.91 -8.86 -0.57
C ALA A 13 9.32 -7.71 0.26
N LEU A 14 8.07 -7.84 0.73
CA LEU A 14 7.43 -6.81 1.56
C LEU A 14 8.13 -6.65 2.91
N GLN A 15 8.49 -7.76 3.56
CA GLN A 15 9.21 -7.70 4.83
C GLN A 15 10.56 -7.01 4.65
N HIS A 16 11.33 -7.41 3.65
CA HIS A 16 12.64 -6.83 3.39
C HIS A 16 12.56 -5.34 3.05
N ALA A 17 11.55 -4.92 2.28
CA ALA A 17 11.31 -3.51 2.01
C ALA A 17 11.01 -2.74 3.31
N LEU A 18 10.12 -3.27 4.17
CA LEU A 18 9.84 -2.63 5.47
C LEU A 18 11.05 -2.60 6.40
N GLU A 19 11.92 -3.61 6.35
CA GLU A 19 13.15 -3.61 7.13
C GLU A 19 14.07 -2.43 6.78
N ASN A 20 14.13 -2.04 5.50
CA ASN A 20 14.90 -0.88 5.06
C ASN A 20 14.34 0.45 5.60
N HIS A 21 13.03 0.54 5.82
CA HIS A 21 12.34 1.77 6.23
C HIS A 21 12.14 1.90 7.75
N PHE A 22 11.99 0.77 8.45
CA PHE A 22 11.64 0.71 9.88
C PHE A 22 12.66 -0.06 10.75
N GLY A 23 13.71 -0.62 10.17
CA GLY A 23 14.69 -1.45 10.88
C GLY A 23 14.21 -2.88 11.09
N GLN A 24 14.77 -3.59 12.06
CA GLN A 24 14.48 -5.03 12.24
C GLN A 24 13.02 -5.27 12.68
N PRO A 25 12.36 -6.36 12.24
CA PRO A 25 10.95 -6.61 12.56
C PRO A 25 10.64 -6.68 14.05
N ALA A 26 11.59 -7.19 14.84
CA ALA A 26 11.47 -7.26 16.31
C ALA A 26 11.41 -5.89 17.00
N GLN A 27 11.76 -4.81 16.30
CA GLN A 27 11.80 -3.44 16.82
C GLN A 27 10.66 -2.57 16.27
N TRP A 28 9.85 -3.10 15.35
CA TRP A 28 8.75 -2.34 14.77
C TRP A 28 7.72 -1.96 15.84
N PRO A 29 7.21 -0.71 15.84
CA PRO A 29 6.03 -0.35 16.61
C PRO A 29 4.85 -1.28 16.31
N LEU A 30 3.96 -1.46 17.29
CA LEU A 30 2.82 -2.36 17.16
C LEU A 30 1.93 -1.98 15.95
N GLU A 31 1.80 -0.69 15.70
CA GLU A 31 1.04 -0.11 14.60
C GLU A 31 1.63 -0.51 13.24
N VAL A 32 2.97 -0.54 13.12
CA VAL A 32 3.67 -0.98 11.89
C VAL A 32 3.52 -2.48 11.69
N GLN A 33 3.56 -3.28 12.76
CA GLN A 33 3.31 -4.72 12.68
C GLN A 33 1.87 -5.03 12.22
N ALA A 34 0.89 -4.30 12.75
CA ALA A 34 -0.51 -4.40 12.35
C ALA A 34 -0.71 -3.97 10.89
N ALA A 35 -0.07 -2.87 10.48
CA ALA A 35 -0.09 -2.39 9.10
C ALA A 35 0.52 -3.40 8.12
N TYR A 36 1.62 -4.06 8.48
CA TYR A 36 2.23 -5.13 7.69
C TYR A 36 1.25 -6.30 7.47
N ALA A 37 0.58 -6.77 8.53
CA ALA A 37 -0.42 -7.83 8.43
C ALA A 37 -1.64 -7.40 7.58
N GLN A 38 -2.01 -6.13 7.64
CA GLN A 38 -3.09 -5.60 6.83
C GLN A 38 -2.70 -5.48 5.34
N LEU A 39 -1.47 -5.07 5.00
CA LEU A 39 -0.99 -5.06 3.62
C LEU A 39 -1.00 -6.46 2.99
N HIS A 40 -0.65 -7.48 3.77
CA HIS A 40 -0.81 -8.88 3.36
C HIS A 40 -2.25 -9.25 3.03
N THR A 41 -3.17 -8.80 3.88
CA THR A 41 -4.60 -9.04 3.68
C THR A 41 -5.10 -8.33 2.43
N MET A 42 -4.69 -7.08 2.21
CA MET A 42 -4.99 -6.32 0.99
C MET A 42 -4.49 -7.04 -0.26
N ARG A 43 -3.22 -7.47 -0.28
CA ARG A 43 -2.66 -8.22 -1.42
C ARG A 43 -3.46 -9.49 -1.72
N ARG A 44 -3.81 -10.28 -0.70
CA ARG A 44 -4.60 -11.50 -0.89
C ARG A 44 -6.01 -11.25 -1.42
N LEU A 45 -6.65 -10.16 -1.01
CA LEU A 45 -8.01 -9.82 -1.44
C LEU A 45 -8.03 -9.19 -2.84
N MET A 46 -6.98 -8.46 -3.19
CA MET A 46 -6.88 -7.73 -4.46
C MET A 46 -6.24 -8.53 -5.58
N GLY A 47 -5.40 -9.52 -5.26
CA GLY A 47 -4.69 -10.31 -6.27
C GLY A 47 -3.87 -9.41 -7.18
N ASP A 48 -4.06 -9.57 -8.49
CA ASP A 48 -3.33 -8.85 -9.54
C ASP A 48 -3.57 -7.34 -9.53
N ASP A 49 -4.66 -6.87 -8.90
CA ASP A 49 -4.92 -5.43 -8.76
C ASP A 49 -4.02 -4.75 -7.70
N TYR A 50 -3.40 -5.52 -6.81
CA TYR A 50 -2.63 -4.97 -5.68
C TYR A 50 -1.43 -4.11 -6.10
N PRO A 51 -0.54 -4.57 -7.01
CA PRO A 51 0.61 -3.76 -7.45
C PRO A 51 0.16 -2.44 -8.08
N HIS A 52 -0.89 -2.47 -8.90
CA HIS A 52 -1.40 -1.24 -9.50
C HIS A 52 -1.98 -0.30 -8.45
N PHE A 53 -2.78 -0.82 -7.51
CA PHE A 53 -3.35 -0.04 -6.42
C PHE A 53 -2.28 0.64 -5.55
N ILE A 54 -1.25 -0.10 -5.13
CA ILE A 54 -0.23 0.45 -4.23
C ILE A 54 0.60 1.55 -4.92
N GLN A 55 0.83 1.43 -6.23
CA GLN A 55 1.49 2.48 -7.02
C GLN A 55 0.62 3.74 -7.11
N LEU A 56 -0.71 3.61 -7.26
CA LEU A 56 -1.61 4.76 -7.20
C LEU A 56 -1.65 5.39 -5.80
N ALA A 57 -1.59 4.59 -4.74
CA ALA A 57 -1.50 5.09 -3.37
C ALA A 57 -0.21 5.90 -3.14
N ARG A 58 0.93 5.40 -3.61
CA ARG A 58 2.22 6.11 -3.59
C ARG A 58 2.17 7.40 -4.41
N GLN A 59 1.57 7.36 -5.59
CA GLN A 59 1.39 8.55 -6.42
C GLN A 59 0.55 9.61 -5.71
N ALA A 60 -0.53 9.22 -5.04
CA ALA A 60 -1.36 10.14 -4.26
C ALA A 60 -0.57 10.81 -3.13
N ILE A 61 0.33 10.08 -2.46
CA ILE A 61 1.24 10.62 -1.44
C ILE A 61 2.20 11.64 -2.04
N HIS A 62 2.88 11.31 -3.14
CA HIS A 62 3.81 12.24 -3.79
C HIS A 62 3.12 13.53 -4.22
N GLN A 63 1.96 13.42 -4.87
CA GLN A 63 1.18 14.58 -5.30
C GLN A 63 0.65 15.41 -4.12
N HIS A 64 0.39 14.77 -2.98
CA HIS A 64 0.01 15.48 -1.75
C HIS A 64 1.18 16.29 -1.19
N ARG A 65 2.38 15.69 -1.08
CA ARG A 65 3.60 16.36 -0.64
C ARG A 65 3.90 17.60 -1.50
N ASP A 66 3.74 17.49 -2.82
CA ASP A 66 4.02 18.57 -3.77
C ASP A 66 3.01 19.73 -3.73
N LYS A 67 1.75 19.46 -3.37
CA LYS A 67 0.66 20.45 -3.46
C LYS A 67 0.46 21.26 -2.18
N SER A 68 0.65 20.68 -0.99
CA SER A 68 0.70 21.43 0.27
C SER A 68 1.03 20.51 1.46
N PRO A 69 2.05 20.83 2.29
CA PRO A 69 2.38 20.05 3.50
C PRO A 69 1.33 20.17 4.63
N ILE A 70 0.31 21.03 4.48
CA ILE A 70 -0.76 21.26 5.48
C ILE A 70 -2.04 20.48 5.12
N SER A 71 -2.03 19.74 4.01
CA SER A 71 -3.21 19.03 3.52
C SER A 71 -3.57 17.85 4.46
N THR A 72 -4.87 17.66 4.71
CA THR A 72 -5.39 16.74 5.73
C THR A 72 -5.53 15.31 5.21
N LEU A 73 -5.69 14.34 6.12
CA LEU A 73 -6.02 12.93 5.83
C LEU A 73 -7.09 12.75 4.73
N HIS A 74 -8.14 13.58 4.76
CA HIS A 74 -9.24 13.51 3.78
C HIS A 74 -8.76 13.76 2.34
N PHE A 75 -7.79 14.64 2.14
CA PHE A 75 -7.30 14.96 0.80
C PHE A 75 -6.57 13.78 0.15
N ARG A 76 -5.75 13.03 0.89
CA ARG A 76 -5.01 11.88 0.34
C ARG A 76 -5.97 10.76 -0.08
N ALA A 77 -6.93 10.42 0.78
CA ALA A 77 -7.95 9.42 0.49
C ALA A 77 -8.84 9.81 -0.71
N ASP A 78 -9.26 11.07 -0.80
CA ASP A 78 -10.05 11.58 -1.93
C ASP A 78 -9.24 11.59 -3.24
N HIS A 79 -7.94 11.90 -3.18
CA HIS A 79 -7.08 11.88 -4.36
C HIS A 79 -6.83 10.47 -4.88
N LEU A 80 -6.59 9.51 -4.00
CA LEU A 80 -6.49 8.10 -4.38
C LEU A 80 -7.77 7.61 -5.06
N LYS A 81 -8.94 7.97 -4.51
CA LYS A 81 -10.23 7.64 -5.10
C LYS A 81 -10.39 8.21 -6.52
N LEU A 82 -9.93 9.44 -6.75
CA LEU A 82 -9.93 10.06 -8.07
C LEU A 82 -9.00 9.32 -9.05
N LEU A 83 -7.78 8.97 -8.63
CA LEU A 83 -6.81 8.24 -9.45
C LEU A 83 -7.34 6.85 -9.87
N LEU A 84 -8.03 6.16 -8.95
CA LEU A 84 -8.69 4.88 -9.24
C LEU A 84 -9.81 5.04 -10.28
N GLN A 85 -10.55 6.16 -10.24
CA GLN A 85 -11.61 6.44 -11.23
C GLN A 85 -11.05 6.86 -12.60
N LEU A 86 -9.94 7.59 -12.65
CA LEU A 86 -9.36 8.13 -13.88
C LEU A 86 -8.54 7.11 -14.68
N ASN A 87 -7.88 6.16 -14.00
CA ASN A 87 -7.10 5.11 -14.66
C ASN A 87 -7.94 3.86 -15.04
N GLY A 88 -9.26 3.97 -14.93
CA GLY A 88 -10.21 2.87 -15.09
C GLY A 88 -10.27 2.27 -16.50
N HIS A 89 -9.46 1.23 -16.73
CA HIS A 89 -9.84 0.12 -17.62
C HIS A 89 -10.89 -0.80 -16.98
N TYR A 90 -11.12 -0.64 -15.67
CA TYR A 90 -12.10 -1.38 -14.88
C TYR A 90 -13.09 -0.37 -14.30
N GLY A 91 -14.39 -0.61 -14.47
CA GLY A 91 -15.41 0.08 -13.67
C GLY A 91 -15.15 -0.15 -12.17
N PRO A 92 -15.80 0.59 -11.25
CA PRO A 92 -15.56 0.44 -9.82
C PRO A 92 -15.78 -1.02 -9.40
N SER A 93 -14.69 -1.78 -9.25
CA SER A 93 -14.74 -3.15 -8.77
C SER A 93 -14.82 -3.10 -7.24
N ASP A 94 -15.59 -4.02 -6.66
CA ASP A 94 -15.69 -4.14 -5.19
C ASP A 94 -14.30 -4.28 -4.55
N THR A 95 -13.36 -4.89 -5.29
CA THR A 95 -11.95 -5.03 -4.93
C THR A 95 -11.22 -3.69 -4.73
N LEU A 96 -11.34 -2.75 -5.66
CA LEU A 96 -10.67 -1.44 -5.55
C LEU A 96 -11.32 -0.58 -4.46
N HIS A 97 -12.64 -0.70 -4.25
CA HIS A 97 -13.33 -0.02 -3.16
C HIS A 97 -12.90 -0.55 -1.78
N LEU A 98 -12.71 -1.86 -1.67
CA LEU A 98 -12.15 -2.51 -0.48
C LEU A 98 -10.71 -2.09 -0.24
N GLY A 99 -9.88 -2.07 -1.28
CA GLY A 99 -8.49 -1.59 -1.22
C GLY A 99 -8.42 -0.15 -0.71
N TRP A 100 -9.28 0.74 -1.22
CA TRP A 100 -9.38 2.13 -0.76
C TRP A 100 -9.76 2.23 0.73
N THR A 101 -10.76 1.45 1.17
CA THR A 101 -11.20 1.43 2.58
C THR A 101 -10.08 0.93 3.51
N LEU A 102 -9.39 -0.15 3.13
CA LEU A 102 -8.28 -0.68 3.90
C LEU A 102 -7.10 0.30 3.92
N ASN A 103 -6.79 0.96 2.81
CA ASN A 103 -5.76 1.98 2.77
C ASN A 103 -6.07 3.16 3.69
N ALA A 104 -7.33 3.60 3.75
CA ALA A 104 -7.75 4.65 4.69
C ALA A 104 -7.58 4.24 6.15
N SER A 105 -7.79 2.95 6.50
CA SER A 105 -7.55 2.49 7.86
C SER A 105 -6.06 2.42 8.22
N LEU A 106 -5.17 2.16 7.25
CA LEU A 106 -3.72 2.27 7.44
C LEU A 106 -3.33 3.71 7.77
N GLU A 107 -3.87 4.68 7.03
CA GLU A 107 -3.61 6.10 7.26
C GLU A 107 -4.15 6.60 8.60
N ALA A 108 -5.25 6.02 9.09
CA ALA A 108 -5.80 6.33 10.41
C ALA A 108 -5.02 5.67 11.57
N LEU A 109 -4.43 4.50 11.33
CA LEU A 109 -3.66 3.75 12.32
C LEU A 109 -2.26 4.34 12.55
N LEU A 110 -1.63 4.83 11.48
CA LEU A 110 -0.25 5.29 11.47
C LEU A 110 -0.17 6.81 11.48
N ASP A 111 0.92 7.38 12.02
CA ASP A 111 1.19 8.79 11.77
C ASP A 111 1.53 9.03 10.28
N ASN A 112 1.45 10.29 9.84
CA ASN A 112 1.68 10.64 8.43
C ASN A 112 3.02 10.14 7.88
N THR A 113 4.09 10.18 8.67
CA THR A 113 5.42 9.76 8.19
C THR A 113 5.50 8.25 8.13
N GLN A 114 4.96 7.55 9.12
CA GLN A 114 4.90 6.09 9.14
C GLN A 114 4.04 5.54 8.00
N TYR A 115 2.86 6.11 7.76
CA TYR A 115 2.00 5.72 6.65
C TYR A 115 2.71 5.88 5.31
N GLU A 116 3.36 7.02 5.08
CA GLU A 116 4.04 7.26 3.82
C GLU A 116 5.21 6.30 3.59
N ARG A 117 6.04 6.06 4.61
CA ARG A 117 7.12 5.06 4.54
C ARG A 117 6.60 3.65 4.30
N LEU A 118 5.45 3.30 4.91
CA LEU A 118 4.82 2.00 4.71
C LEU A 118 4.39 1.82 3.25
N ILE A 119 3.73 2.82 2.66
CA ILE A 119 3.29 2.75 1.26
C ILE A 119 4.47 2.78 0.28
N ASP A 120 5.52 3.56 0.57
CA ASP A 120 6.77 3.55 -0.21
C ASP A 120 7.41 2.14 -0.20
N ALA A 121 7.55 1.52 0.97
CA ALA A 121 8.08 0.16 1.11
C ALA A 121 7.19 -0.88 0.39
N ALA A 122 5.87 -0.76 0.50
CA ALA A 122 4.95 -1.68 -0.17
C ALA A 122 5.00 -1.57 -1.69
N ALA A 123 5.17 -0.36 -2.22
CA ALA A 123 5.36 -0.12 -3.65
C ALA A 123 6.72 -0.65 -4.14
N GLU A 124 7.80 -0.41 -3.39
CA GLU A 124 9.13 -0.98 -3.69
C GLU A 124 9.07 -2.52 -3.75
N ALA A 125 8.35 -3.15 -2.82
CA ALA A 125 8.15 -4.59 -2.83
C ALA A 125 7.33 -5.08 -4.04
N ALA A 126 6.35 -4.30 -4.49
CA ALA A 126 5.55 -4.62 -5.67
C ALA A 126 6.32 -4.44 -6.99
N ASP A 127 7.27 -3.50 -7.05
CA ASP A 127 8.12 -3.26 -8.23
C ASP A 127 9.17 -4.37 -8.46
N LEU A 128 9.50 -5.13 -7.42
CA LEU A 128 10.42 -6.27 -7.48
C LEU A 128 9.76 -7.55 -8.02
N GLU A 129 8.45 -7.52 -8.29
CA GLU A 129 7.71 -8.65 -8.84
C GLU A 129 7.84 -8.68 -10.37
N PRO A 130 8.31 -9.79 -10.98
CA PRO A 130 8.29 -9.91 -12.44
C PRO A 130 6.83 -9.95 -12.91
N ALA A 131 6.49 -9.13 -13.91
CA ALA A 131 5.20 -9.20 -14.60
C ALA A 131 4.96 -10.64 -15.07
N THR A 132 3.91 -11.26 -14.54
CA THR A 132 3.46 -12.60 -14.95
C THR A 132 2.66 -12.53 -16.25
#